data_AF-A0A2W5B3D2-F1
#
_entry.id   AF-A0A2W5B3D2-F1
#
_cell.length_a   1.000
_cell.length_b   1.000
_cell.length_c   1.000
_cell.angle_alpha   90.00
_cell.angle_beta   90.00
_cell.angle_gamma   90.00
#
_symmetry.space_group_name_H-M   'P 1'
#
loop_
_entity.id
_entity.type
_entity.pdbx_description
1 polymer ?
#
loop_
_entity_poly.entity_id
_entity_poly.type
_entity_poly.pdbx_seq_one_letter_code
_entity_poly.pdbx_strand_id
1 'polypeptide(L)'
;MTVTEAEIAEHRALLQEILRMANGDLLALYQLVQMQDPDVQANWLLDGVPEIVAAYRAAAVDVGSVFYAETQGLKLERDMAAAAAAVNPTVLEQSLRWAIFASDPAGIIGRLAGVVQRHVVDGSREVGMLTAAATKQAWVRAAHPGACQFCRLLATRGLDGVGGFTSKETATFAGMSARGVRKAKKGHSRQDKGDKFHDNCMCVPVLAEAYTPPDYVLEWERDYFAALDELGTATDQYAVLAQMRKTSGHNH
;
A
#
# COMPACT_ATOMS: atom_id res chain seq x y z
N MET A 1 16.90 -8.52 -14.04
CA MET A 1 17.40 -7.13 -14.16
C MET A 1 17.16 -6.47 -12.82
N THR A 2 18.06 -5.63 -12.34
CA THR A 2 17.87 -4.90 -11.07
C THR A 2 17.05 -3.65 -11.33
N VAL A 3 16.00 -3.42 -10.53
CA VAL A 3 15.22 -2.17 -10.56
C VAL A 3 15.98 -1.11 -9.75
N THR A 4 16.20 0.04 -10.37
CA THR A 4 16.90 1.18 -9.79
C THR A 4 15.97 2.07 -8.96
N GLU A 5 16.53 2.86 -8.05
CA GLU A 5 15.76 3.86 -7.31
C GLU A 5 15.14 4.92 -8.23
N ALA A 6 15.82 5.28 -9.32
CA ALA A 6 15.34 6.24 -10.31
C ALA A 6 14.06 5.74 -11.00
N GLU A 7 14.02 4.49 -11.44
CA GLU A 7 12.82 3.88 -12.07
C GLU A 7 11.64 3.81 -11.08
N ILE A 8 11.91 3.49 -9.80
CA ILE A 8 10.87 3.47 -8.76
C ILE A 8 10.36 4.89 -8.47
N ALA A 9 11.25 5.90 -8.47
CA ALA A 9 10.89 7.29 -8.27
C ALA A 9 10.04 7.84 -9.43
N GLU A 10 10.41 7.52 -10.67
CA GLU A 10 9.65 7.86 -11.87
C GLU A 10 8.25 7.23 -11.84
N HIS A 11 8.15 5.94 -11.53
CA HIS A 11 6.87 5.25 -11.37
C HIS A 11 5.98 5.92 -10.32
N ARG A 12 6.55 6.30 -9.17
CA ARG A 12 5.82 7.06 -8.13
C ARG A 12 5.35 8.42 -8.63
N ALA A 13 6.17 9.13 -9.41
CA ALA A 13 5.80 10.44 -9.97
C ALA A 13 4.61 10.33 -10.92
N LEU A 14 4.56 9.29 -11.77
CA LEU A 14 3.40 9.02 -12.63
C LEU A 14 2.15 8.72 -11.81
N LEU A 15 2.26 7.90 -10.76
CA LEU A 15 1.15 7.64 -9.84
C LEU A 15 0.69 8.92 -9.11
N GLN A 16 1.60 9.80 -8.73
CA GLN A 16 1.27 11.09 -8.13
C GLN A 16 0.52 12.01 -9.09
N GLU A 17 0.85 11.98 -10.38
CA GLU A 17 0.11 12.75 -11.40
C GLU A 17 -1.30 12.21 -11.61
N ILE A 18 -1.47 10.88 -11.65
CA ILE A 18 -2.79 10.24 -11.65
C ILE A 18 -3.60 10.67 -10.42
N LEU A 19 -2.99 10.68 -9.25
CA LEU A 19 -3.64 11.12 -8.01
C LEU A 19 -3.98 12.60 -8.01
N ARG A 20 -3.14 13.46 -8.61
CA ARG A 20 -3.42 14.89 -8.75
C ARG A 20 -4.70 15.10 -9.55
N MET A 21 -4.88 14.35 -10.64
CA MET A 21 -6.11 14.38 -11.46
C MET A 21 -7.31 13.82 -10.69
N ALA A 22 -7.17 12.64 -10.06
CA ALA A 22 -8.23 12.03 -9.26
C ALA A 22 -8.72 12.93 -8.11
N ASN A 23 -7.80 13.61 -7.42
CA ASN A 23 -8.14 14.55 -6.37
C ASN A 23 -8.77 15.85 -6.91
N GLY A 24 -8.45 16.24 -8.15
CA GLY A 24 -9.12 17.32 -8.85
C GLY A 24 -10.60 17.02 -9.07
N ASP A 25 -10.91 15.83 -9.58
CA ASP A 25 -12.29 15.38 -9.82
C ASP A 25 -13.05 15.16 -8.50
N LEU A 26 -12.37 14.62 -7.48
CA LEU A 26 -12.95 14.51 -6.13
C LEU A 26 -13.30 15.88 -5.56
N LEU A 27 -12.41 16.87 -5.69
CA LEU A 27 -12.65 18.22 -5.20
C LEU A 27 -13.80 18.88 -5.97
N ALA A 28 -13.87 18.71 -7.28
CA ALA A 28 -14.97 19.20 -8.10
C ALA A 28 -16.32 18.59 -7.66
N LEU A 29 -16.38 17.27 -7.47
CA LEU A 29 -17.56 16.59 -6.93
C LEU A 29 -17.94 17.14 -5.56
N TYR A 30 -16.98 17.25 -4.64
CA TYR A 30 -17.21 17.76 -3.29
C TYR A 30 -17.74 19.19 -3.29
N GLN A 31 -17.20 20.06 -4.14
CA GLN A 31 -17.64 21.46 -4.25
C GLN A 31 -19.10 21.61 -4.69
N LEU A 32 -19.61 20.69 -5.52
CA LEU A 32 -21.02 20.66 -5.93
C LEU A 32 -21.96 20.33 -4.78
N VAL A 33 -21.49 19.54 -3.80
CA VAL A 33 -22.34 18.95 -2.75
C VAL A 33 -22.09 19.52 -1.35
N GLN A 34 -21.02 20.29 -1.13
CA GLN A 34 -20.62 20.76 0.21
C GLN A 34 -21.65 21.66 0.91
N MET A 35 -22.54 22.29 0.15
CA MET A 35 -23.62 23.16 0.69
C MET A 35 -24.98 22.45 0.77
N GLN A 36 -25.03 21.16 0.41
CA GLN A 36 -26.25 20.37 0.45
C GLN A 36 -26.51 19.83 1.86
N ASP A 37 -27.72 19.36 2.09
CA ASP A 37 -28.05 18.63 3.32
C ASP A 37 -27.12 17.41 3.48
N PRO A 38 -26.69 17.06 4.70
CA PRO A 38 -25.69 15.99 4.92
C PRO A 38 -26.05 14.64 4.28
N ASP A 39 -27.33 14.26 4.27
CA ASP A 39 -27.78 13.01 3.64
C ASP A 39 -27.67 13.06 2.12
N VAL A 40 -28.00 14.21 1.52
CA VAL A 40 -27.84 14.43 0.07
C VAL A 40 -26.36 14.42 -0.30
N GLN A 41 -25.53 15.12 0.47
CA GLN A 41 -24.08 15.13 0.31
C GLN A 41 -23.51 13.71 0.36
N ALA A 42 -23.87 12.92 1.38
CA ALA A 42 -23.39 11.56 1.55
C ALA A 42 -23.78 10.65 0.37
N ASN A 43 -25.04 10.71 -0.08
CA ASN A 43 -25.50 9.91 -1.22
C ASN A 43 -24.71 10.22 -2.49
N TRP A 44 -24.54 11.50 -2.82
CA TRP A 44 -23.77 11.90 -4.00
C TRP A 44 -22.30 11.46 -3.93
N LEU A 45 -21.68 11.51 -2.76
CA LEU A 45 -20.30 11.06 -2.58
C LEU A 45 -20.19 9.53 -2.67
N LEU A 46 -21.16 8.79 -2.12
CA LEU A 46 -21.20 7.33 -2.20
C LEU A 46 -21.42 6.84 -3.64
N ASP A 47 -22.18 7.59 -4.45
CA ASP A 47 -22.44 7.25 -5.84
C ASP A 47 -21.32 7.73 -6.79
N GLY A 48 -20.79 8.93 -6.57
CA GLY A 48 -19.85 9.57 -7.50
C GLY A 48 -18.38 9.19 -7.31
N VAL A 49 -17.93 8.98 -6.05
CA VAL A 49 -16.52 8.64 -5.79
C VAL A 49 -16.10 7.29 -6.40
N PRO A 50 -16.94 6.23 -6.43
CA PRO A 50 -16.61 4.99 -7.11
C PRO A 50 -16.25 5.15 -8.59
N GLU A 51 -16.92 6.03 -9.33
CA GLU A 51 -16.63 6.30 -10.75
C GLU A 51 -15.24 6.94 -10.92
N ILE A 52 -14.90 7.90 -10.05
CA ILE A 52 -13.57 8.52 -10.02
C ILE A 52 -12.50 7.44 -9.73
N VAL A 53 -12.73 6.63 -8.70
CA VAL A 53 -11.79 5.55 -8.33
C VAL A 53 -11.61 4.56 -9.48
N ALA A 54 -12.68 4.13 -10.14
CA ALA A 54 -12.61 3.17 -11.24
C ALA A 54 -11.78 3.71 -12.41
N ALA A 55 -12.03 4.95 -12.84
CA ALA A 55 -11.33 5.58 -13.95
C ALA A 55 -9.81 5.70 -13.68
N TYR A 56 -9.42 6.26 -12.53
CA TYR A 56 -8.01 6.48 -12.24
C TYR A 56 -7.27 5.22 -11.77
N ARG A 57 -7.97 4.24 -11.20
CA ARG A 57 -7.38 2.92 -10.92
C ARG A 57 -7.00 2.20 -12.22
N ALA A 58 -7.82 2.28 -13.27
CA ALA A 58 -7.47 1.74 -14.59
C ALA A 58 -6.20 2.41 -15.16
N ALA A 59 -6.10 3.73 -15.07
CA ALA A 59 -4.88 4.45 -15.46
C ALA A 59 -3.65 4.00 -14.64
N ALA A 60 -3.81 3.74 -13.34
CA ALA A 60 -2.73 3.23 -12.50
C ALA A 60 -2.31 1.79 -12.88
N VAL A 61 -3.24 0.96 -13.37
CA VAL A 61 -2.94 -0.36 -13.93
C VAL A 61 -2.11 -0.24 -15.19
N ASP A 62 -2.42 0.71 -16.09
CA ASP A 62 -1.65 0.91 -17.32
C ASP A 62 -0.21 1.32 -17.01
N VAL A 63 -0.03 2.33 -16.15
CA VAL A 63 1.31 2.77 -15.70
C VAL A 63 2.06 1.64 -14.99
N GLY A 64 1.37 0.88 -14.11
CA GLY A 64 1.95 -0.30 -13.47
C GLY A 64 2.41 -1.35 -14.48
N SER A 65 1.58 -1.66 -15.47
CA SER A 65 1.87 -2.67 -16.50
C SER A 65 3.12 -2.32 -17.28
N VAL A 66 3.31 -1.05 -17.64
CA VAL A 66 4.54 -0.57 -18.29
C VAL A 66 5.75 -0.73 -17.37
N PHE A 67 5.66 -0.22 -16.13
CA PHE A 67 6.76 -0.31 -15.16
C PHE A 67 7.23 -1.75 -14.94
N TYR A 68 6.30 -2.68 -14.68
CA TYR A 68 6.64 -4.09 -14.43
C TYR A 68 7.17 -4.81 -15.68
N ALA A 69 6.64 -4.49 -16.86
CA ALA A 69 7.12 -5.07 -18.11
C ALA A 69 8.54 -4.61 -18.45
N GLU A 70 8.84 -3.32 -18.29
CA GLU A 70 10.13 -2.72 -18.67
C GLU A 70 11.24 -3.01 -17.66
N THR A 71 10.95 -2.89 -16.36
CA THR A 71 11.98 -3.03 -15.32
C THR A 71 12.20 -4.48 -14.87
N GLN A 72 11.14 -5.29 -14.90
CA GLN A 72 11.13 -6.63 -14.30
C GLN A 72 10.77 -7.73 -15.31
N GLY A 73 10.48 -7.40 -16.57
CA GLY A 73 10.13 -8.38 -17.61
C GLY A 73 8.79 -9.07 -17.38
N LEU A 74 7.95 -8.53 -16.47
CA LEU A 74 6.68 -9.10 -16.09
C LEU A 74 5.57 -8.55 -17.00
N LYS A 75 5.17 -9.34 -17.98
CA LYS A 75 4.06 -8.98 -18.88
C LYS A 75 2.73 -9.37 -18.24
N LEU A 76 1.82 -8.41 -18.19
CA LEU A 76 0.48 -8.63 -17.67
C LEU A 76 -0.45 -9.10 -18.80
N GLU A 77 -1.04 -10.27 -18.61
CA GLU A 77 -2.11 -10.75 -19.49
C GLU A 77 -3.38 -9.93 -19.30
N ARG A 78 -4.23 -9.91 -20.34
CA ARG A 78 -5.42 -9.03 -20.39
C ARG A 78 -6.40 -9.28 -19.25
N ASP A 79 -6.58 -10.53 -18.85
CA ASP A 79 -7.45 -10.93 -17.74
C ASP A 79 -6.90 -10.46 -16.38
N MET A 80 -5.59 -10.55 -16.18
CA MET A 80 -4.93 -10.01 -15.00
C MET A 80 -4.99 -8.48 -14.94
N ALA A 81 -4.89 -7.79 -16.08
CA ALA A 81 -5.10 -6.34 -16.16
C ALA A 81 -6.52 -5.94 -15.73
N ALA A 82 -7.53 -6.66 -16.23
CA ALA A 82 -8.91 -6.44 -15.81
C ALA A 82 -9.12 -6.72 -14.30
N ALA A 83 -8.49 -7.78 -13.77
CA ALA A 83 -8.53 -8.10 -12.35
C ALA A 83 -7.86 -7.01 -11.49
N ALA A 84 -6.72 -6.47 -11.93
CA ALA A 84 -6.03 -5.38 -11.24
C ALA A 84 -6.86 -4.09 -11.24
N ALA A 85 -7.56 -3.80 -12.35
CA ALA A 85 -8.41 -2.62 -12.50
C ALA A 85 -9.71 -2.73 -11.69
N ALA A 86 -10.17 -3.95 -11.39
CA ALA A 86 -11.38 -4.16 -10.62
C ALA A 86 -11.26 -3.58 -9.19
N VAL A 87 -12.29 -2.83 -8.79
CA VAL A 87 -12.45 -2.32 -7.43
C VAL A 87 -13.34 -3.29 -6.67
N ASN A 88 -12.99 -3.62 -5.42
CA ASN A 88 -13.92 -4.31 -4.52
C ASN A 88 -14.98 -3.31 -4.02
N PRO A 89 -16.24 -3.40 -4.48
CA PRO A 89 -17.25 -2.38 -4.18
C PRO A 89 -17.58 -2.33 -2.68
N THR A 90 -17.63 -3.48 -2.01
CA THR A 90 -17.93 -3.56 -0.57
C THR A 90 -16.83 -2.89 0.27
N VAL A 91 -15.56 -3.12 -0.05
CA VAL A 91 -14.43 -2.51 0.68
C VAL A 91 -14.36 -1.01 0.41
N LEU A 92 -14.61 -0.59 -0.84
CA LEU A 92 -14.65 0.83 -1.19
C LEU A 92 -15.79 1.52 -0.43
N GLU A 93 -17.02 1.00 -0.50
CA GLU A 93 -18.18 1.59 0.19
C GLU A 93 -17.93 1.71 1.70
N GLN A 94 -17.42 0.66 2.36
CA GLN A 94 -17.06 0.71 3.78
C GLN A 94 -16.07 1.84 4.10
N SER A 95 -15.09 2.06 3.22
CA SER A 95 -14.08 3.10 3.39
C SER A 95 -14.65 4.49 3.16
N LEU A 96 -15.53 4.65 2.17
CA LEU A 96 -16.24 5.90 1.91
C LEU A 96 -17.16 6.26 3.07
N ARG A 97 -17.95 5.31 3.58
CA ARG A 97 -18.82 5.54 4.75
C ARG A 97 -18.02 5.96 5.97
N TRP A 98 -16.88 5.32 6.22
CA TRP A 98 -15.97 5.77 7.29
C TRP A 98 -15.47 7.19 7.04
N ALA A 99 -15.03 7.52 5.83
CA ALA A 99 -14.50 8.84 5.51
C ALA A 99 -15.56 9.96 5.67
N ILE A 100 -16.81 9.68 5.28
CA ILE A 100 -17.94 10.61 5.33
C ILE A 100 -18.44 10.77 6.78
N PHE A 101 -18.72 9.67 7.48
CA PHE A 101 -19.44 9.70 8.76
C PHE A 101 -18.54 9.73 10.01
N ALA A 102 -17.25 9.38 9.91
CA ALA A 102 -16.31 9.44 11.05
C ALA A 102 -15.54 10.77 11.14
N SER A 103 -15.82 11.72 10.24
CA SER A 103 -15.17 13.03 10.19
C SER A 103 -16.08 14.12 10.73
N ASP A 104 -15.49 15.18 11.27
CA ASP A 104 -16.15 16.47 11.22
C ASP A 104 -16.30 16.93 9.75
N PRO A 105 -17.23 17.85 9.44
CA PRO A 105 -17.45 18.30 8.06
C PRO A 105 -16.19 18.83 7.36
N ALA A 106 -15.25 19.44 8.09
CA ALA A 106 -14.02 19.97 7.51
C ALA A 106 -13.01 18.87 7.13
N GLY A 107 -13.08 17.71 7.78
CA GLY A 107 -12.20 16.56 7.57
C GLY A 107 -12.63 15.60 6.46
N ILE A 108 -13.87 15.69 5.96
CA ILE A 108 -14.43 14.74 4.97
C ILE A 108 -13.54 14.66 3.73
N ILE A 109 -13.20 15.81 3.13
CA ILE A 109 -12.42 15.85 1.89
C ILE A 109 -11.02 15.22 2.05
N GLY A 110 -10.36 15.44 3.19
CA GLY A 110 -9.05 14.88 3.47
C GLY A 110 -9.10 13.35 3.63
N ARG A 111 -10.14 12.82 4.26
CA ARG A 111 -10.31 11.36 4.37
C ARG A 111 -10.68 10.72 3.05
N LEU A 112 -11.57 11.35 2.27
CA LEU A 112 -11.92 10.88 0.94
C LEU A 112 -10.69 10.86 0.03
N ALA A 113 -9.83 11.88 0.07
CA ALA A 113 -8.58 11.90 -0.67
C ALA A 113 -7.68 10.71 -0.30
N GLY A 114 -7.60 10.35 0.98
CA GLY A 114 -6.89 9.14 1.44
C GLY A 114 -7.48 7.84 0.89
N VAL A 115 -8.81 7.70 0.88
CA VAL A 115 -9.52 6.54 0.32
C VAL A 115 -9.30 6.45 -1.20
N VAL A 116 -9.50 7.56 -1.93
CA VAL A 116 -9.24 7.64 -3.37
C VAL A 116 -7.80 7.27 -3.66
N GLN A 117 -6.84 7.85 -2.92
CA GLN A 117 -5.44 7.53 -3.10
C GLN A 117 -5.16 6.04 -2.98
N ARG A 118 -5.62 5.41 -1.88
CA ARG A 118 -5.38 3.99 -1.67
C ARG A 118 -5.93 3.16 -2.82
N HIS A 119 -7.21 3.35 -3.15
CA HIS A 119 -7.87 2.51 -4.15
C HIS A 119 -7.36 2.74 -5.58
N VAL A 120 -6.93 3.96 -5.92
CA VAL A 120 -6.30 4.25 -7.23
C VAL A 120 -4.92 3.62 -7.33
N VAL A 121 -4.03 3.87 -6.35
CA VAL A 121 -2.65 3.34 -6.37
C VAL A 121 -2.63 1.81 -6.26
N ASP A 122 -3.61 1.22 -5.59
CA ASP A 122 -3.77 -0.22 -5.52
C ASP A 122 -3.96 -0.88 -6.90
N GLY A 123 -4.39 -0.15 -7.95
CA GLY A 123 -4.39 -0.67 -9.32
C GLY A 123 -2.98 -1.09 -9.77
N SER A 124 -2.01 -0.18 -9.66
CA SER A 124 -0.61 -0.48 -9.97
C SER A 124 -0.02 -1.56 -9.08
N ARG A 125 -0.33 -1.56 -7.78
CA ARG A 125 0.19 -2.57 -6.84
C ARG A 125 -0.33 -3.97 -7.15
N GLU A 126 -1.60 -4.07 -7.52
CA GLU A 126 -2.22 -5.35 -7.87
C GLU A 126 -1.57 -5.94 -9.12
N VAL A 127 -1.15 -5.12 -10.10
CA VAL A 127 -0.33 -5.59 -11.23
C VAL A 127 0.90 -6.34 -10.73
N GLY A 128 1.73 -5.68 -9.90
CA GLY A 128 2.96 -6.28 -9.40
C GLY A 128 2.71 -7.56 -8.59
N MET A 129 1.72 -7.53 -7.69
CA MET A 129 1.38 -8.67 -6.85
C MET A 129 0.81 -9.85 -7.65
N LEU A 130 -0.06 -9.61 -8.62
CA LEU A 130 -0.60 -10.65 -9.50
C LEU A 130 0.49 -11.26 -10.37
N THR A 131 1.38 -10.44 -10.94
CA THR A 131 2.49 -10.96 -11.75
C THR A 131 3.47 -11.78 -10.92
N ALA A 132 3.84 -11.30 -9.72
CA ALA A 132 4.71 -12.05 -8.82
C ALA A 132 4.09 -13.37 -8.38
N ALA A 133 2.78 -13.39 -8.09
CA ALA A 133 2.05 -14.61 -7.76
C ALA A 133 2.01 -15.59 -8.96
N ALA A 134 1.74 -15.10 -10.16
CA ALA A 134 1.71 -15.89 -11.39
C ALA A 134 3.08 -16.52 -11.71
N THR A 135 4.18 -15.81 -11.45
CA THR A 135 5.55 -16.31 -11.64
C THR A 135 6.11 -17.04 -10.42
N LYS A 136 5.37 -17.10 -9.30
CA LYS A 136 5.80 -17.67 -8.01
C LYS A 136 7.08 -17.02 -7.46
N GLN A 137 7.28 -15.74 -7.77
CA GLN A 137 8.42 -14.98 -7.31
C GLN A 137 8.08 -14.20 -6.03
N ALA A 138 9.09 -14.03 -5.19
CA ALA A 138 8.99 -13.17 -4.02
C ALA A 138 9.02 -11.69 -4.42
N TRP A 139 8.29 -10.86 -3.68
CA TRP A 139 8.30 -9.40 -3.82
C TRP A 139 8.55 -8.71 -2.47
N VAL A 140 9.07 -7.50 -2.52
CA VAL A 140 9.29 -6.63 -1.36
C VAL A 140 8.65 -5.28 -1.61
N ARG A 141 8.46 -4.50 -0.53
CA ARG A 141 7.90 -3.15 -0.62
C ARG A 141 9.04 -2.15 -0.77
N ALA A 142 9.22 -1.59 -1.96
CA ALA A 142 10.05 -0.41 -2.14
C ALA A 142 9.30 0.82 -1.62
N ALA A 143 9.69 1.32 -0.45
CA ALA A 143 9.18 2.57 0.14
C ALA A 143 10.05 3.78 -0.23
N HIS A 144 9.53 5.00 -0.06
CA HIS A 144 10.21 6.26 -0.34
C HIS A 144 10.95 6.78 0.92
N PRO A 145 12.08 7.52 0.84
CA PRO A 145 12.83 8.01 2.01
C PRO A 145 11.99 8.69 3.11
N GLY A 146 10.97 9.45 2.73
CA GLY A 146 10.01 10.10 3.64
C GLY A 146 8.85 9.22 4.12
N ALA A 147 8.94 7.91 3.99
CA ALA A 147 7.90 6.97 4.41
C ALA A 147 7.62 7.04 5.92
N CYS A 148 6.34 6.89 6.31
CA CYS A 148 5.94 6.78 7.71
C CYS A 148 6.51 5.51 8.36
N GLN A 149 6.53 5.46 9.70
CA GLN A 149 7.19 4.37 10.41
C GLN A 149 6.60 2.98 10.08
N PHE A 150 5.31 2.94 9.76
CA PHE A 150 4.65 1.70 9.35
C PHE A 150 5.12 1.23 7.96
N CYS A 151 5.27 2.14 7.00
CA CYS A 151 5.84 1.82 5.69
C CYS A 151 7.30 1.36 5.82
N ARG A 152 8.10 1.99 6.68
CA ARG A 152 9.48 1.58 6.95
C ARG A 152 9.53 0.14 7.48
N LEU A 153 8.72 -0.16 8.49
CA LEU A 153 8.54 -1.51 9.03
C LEU A 153 8.14 -2.52 7.96
N LEU A 154 7.25 -2.17 7.04
CA LEU A 154 6.83 -3.06 5.97
C LEU A 154 7.87 -3.22 4.86
N ALA A 155 8.71 -2.22 4.62
CA ALA A 155 9.78 -2.25 3.62
C ALA A 155 11.00 -3.08 4.06
N THR A 156 11.22 -3.20 5.38
CA THR A 156 12.31 -4.00 5.94
C THR A 156 11.92 -5.47 6.11
N ARG A 157 10.63 -5.77 6.21
CA ARG A 157 10.12 -7.15 6.29
C ARG A 157 10.23 -7.82 4.92
N GLY A 158 11.25 -8.67 4.75
CA GLY A 158 11.49 -9.44 3.53
C GLY A 158 12.88 -9.24 2.91
N LEU A 159 13.77 -8.44 3.52
CA LEU A 159 15.13 -8.20 3.02
C LEU A 159 16.16 -9.26 3.48
N ASP A 160 15.95 -9.88 4.64
CA ASP A 160 16.93 -10.73 5.36
C ASP A 160 17.03 -12.19 4.87
N GLY A 161 16.82 -12.43 3.57
CA GLY A 161 17.20 -13.70 2.93
C GLY A 161 16.27 -14.90 3.15
N VAL A 162 15.12 -14.74 3.81
CA VAL A 162 14.07 -15.79 3.89
C VAL A 162 13.06 -15.68 2.73
N GLY A 163 13.37 -14.85 1.73
CA GLY A 163 12.54 -14.56 0.57
C GLY A 163 11.49 -13.52 0.93
N GLY A 164 11.40 -12.46 0.12
CA GLY A 164 10.29 -11.51 0.17
C GLY A 164 8.92 -12.20 0.12
N PHE A 165 7.86 -11.41 0.19
CA PHE A 165 6.48 -11.90 0.11
C PHE A 165 6.27 -12.74 -1.16
N THR A 166 5.97 -14.03 -1.03
CA THR A 166 5.73 -14.93 -2.18
C THR A 166 4.27 -14.97 -2.62
N SER A 167 3.38 -14.37 -1.83
CA SER A 167 1.97 -14.13 -2.13
C SER A 167 1.40 -13.03 -1.24
N LYS A 168 0.19 -12.54 -1.56
CA LYS A 168 -0.58 -11.63 -0.70
C LYS A 168 -0.75 -12.22 0.70
N GLU A 169 -1.06 -13.51 0.79
CA GLU A 169 -1.21 -14.25 2.04
C GLU A 169 0.10 -14.30 2.83
N THR A 170 1.26 -14.38 2.19
CA THR A 170 2.54 -14.34 2.93
C THR A 170 2.91 -12.96 3.44
N ALA A 171 2.44 -11.90 2.75
CA ALA A 171 2.54 -10.54 3.25
C ALA A 171 1.72 -10.31 4.52
N THR A 172 0.69 -11.13 4.77
CA THR A 172 -0.14 -11.03 6.00
C THR A 172 0.61 -11.36 7.30
N PHE A 173 1.72 -12.09 7.26
CA PHE A 173 2.31 -12.71 8.45
C PHE A 173 2.99 -11.71 9.40
N ALA A 174 2.27 -11.23 10.41
CA ALA A 174 2.82 -10.47 11.54
C ALA A 174 3.86 -11.30 12.33
N GLY A 175 5.13 -10.85 12.33
CA GLY A 175 6.20 -11.39 13.16
C GLY A 175 7.21 -12.25 12.40
N MET A 176 8.21 -11.59 11.81
CA MET A 176 9.54 -12.20 11.68
C MET A 176 10.23 -12.03 13.02
N SER A 177 10.89 -13.09 13.48
CA SER A 177 11.86 -13.01 14.58
C SER A 177 13.23 -13.30 14.00
N ALA A 178 14.31 -12.96 14.73
CA ALA A 178 15.69 -13.30 14.36
C ALA A 178 15.96 -14.79 14.08
N ARG A 179 14.96 -15.68 14.26
CA ARG A 179 15.01 -17.13 13.97
C ARG A 179 14.03 -17.56 12.86
N GLY A 180 13.52 -16.63 12.04
CA GLY A 180 12.63 -16.91 10.90
C GLY A 180 11.12 -16.77 11.18
N VAL A 181 10.32 -17.22 10.20
CA VAL A 181 8.85 -17.12 10.18
C VAL A 181 8.23 -17.99 11.28
N ARG A 182 7.44 -17.38 12.17
CA ARG A 182 6.78 -18.11 13.27
C ARG A 182 5.54 -18.86 12.78
N LYS A 183 5.42 -20.14 13.15
CA LYS A 183 4.17 -20.90 13.00
C LYS A 183 3.08 -20.29 13.89
N ALA A 184 1.85 -20.17 13.39
CA ALA A 184 0.73 -19.69 14.18
C ALA A 184 0.48 -20.59 15.40
N LYS A 185 0.16 -19.97 16.53
CA LYS A 185 -0.40 -20.68 17.68
C LYS A 185 -1.79 -21.21 17.30
N LYS A 186 -2.05 -22.49 17.61
CA LYS A 186 -3.33 -23.16 17.35
C LYS A 186 -4.46 -22.37 18.03
N GLY A 187 -5.48 -21.95 17.27
CA GLY A 187 -6.69 -21.30 17.81
C GLY A 187 -6.77 -19.78 17.69
N HIS A 188 -5.73 -19.10 17.18
CA HIS A 188 -5.83 -17.68 16.81
C HIS A 188 -5.88 -17.54 15.28
N SER A 189 -6.93 -16.90 14.75
CA SER A 189 -6.91 -16.44 13.35
C SER A 189 -5.75 -15.47 13.19
N ARG A 190 -4.81 -15.79 12.30
CA ARG A 190 -3.81 -14.81 11.84
C ARG A 190 -4.60 -13.65 11.26
N GLN A 191 -4.49 -12.46 11.84
CA GLN A 191 -5.13 -11.28 11.23
C GLN A 191 -4.36 -10.92 9.97
N ASP A 192 -5.07 -10.87 8.84
CA ASP A 192 -4.57 -10.47 7.52
C ASP A 192 -4.12 -8.99 7.52
N LYS A 193 -2.86 -8.73 7.89
CA LYS A 193 -2.42 -7.37 8.29
C LYS A 193 -1.31 -6.74 7.45
N GLY A 194 -0.51 -7.50 6.69
CA GLY A 194 0.68 -6.95 6.01
C GLY A 194 0.60 -6.87 4.49
N ASP A 195 -0.51 -7.32 3.91
CA ASP A 195 -0.94 -7.19 2.52
C ASP A 195 -1.70 -5.89 2.27
N LYS A 196 -2.37 -5.33 3.28
CA LYS A 196 -3.10 -4.07 3.15
C LYS A 196 -2.16 -2.88 3.07
N PHE A 197 -2.30 -2.09 2.02
CA PHE A 197 -1.71 -0.77 1.95
C PHE A 197 -2.61 0.22 2.70
N HIS A 198 -2.02 1.15 3.44
CA HIS A 198 -2.80 2.18 4.12
C HIS A 198 -2.96 3.41 3.23
N ASP A 199 -3.88 4.28 3.63
CA ASP A 199 -4.10 5.58 2.99
C ASP A 199 -2.83 6.42 3.08
N ASN A 200 -2.49 7.20 2.05
CA ASN A 200 -1.23 7.97 1.95
C ASN A 200 0.05 7.14 1.74
N CYS A 201 -0.04 5.82 1.58
CA CYS A 201 1.11 4.99 1.21
C CYS A 201 1.43 5.15 -0.29
N MET A 202 2.72 5.20 -0.66
CA MET A 202 3.22 5.15 -2.04
C MET A 202 4.27 4.04 -2.25
N CYS A 203 4.19 2.98 -1.45
CA CYS A 203 5.05 1.82 -1.63
C CYS A 203 4.75 1.11 -2.96
N VAL A 204 5.81 0.66 -3.62
CA VAL A 204 5.78 -0.06 -4.89
C VAL A 204 6.22 -1.51 -4.62
N PRO A 205 5.39 -2.52 -4.92
CA PRO A 205 5.83 -3.91 -4.95
C PRO A 205 6.91 -4.10 -6.01
N VAL A 206 8.03 -4.71 -5.66
CA VAL A 206 9.10 -5.05 -6.62
C VAL A 206 9.57 -6.46 -6.34
N LEU A 207 9.99 -7.21 -7.37
CA LEU A 207 10.57 -8.54 -7.18
C LEU A 207 11.78 -8.45 -6.25
N ALA A 208 11.83 -9.36 -5.27
CA ALA A 208 12.89 -9.38 -4.27
C ALA A 208 14.28 -9.57 -4.91
N GLU A 209 14.36 -10.41 -5.95
CA GLU A 209 15.60 -10.64 -6.72
C GLU A 209 16.06 -9.45 -7.56
N ALA A 210 15.12 -8.53 -7.87
CA ALA A 210 15.39 -7.35 -8.68
C ALA A 210 15.67 -6.12 -7.80
N TYR A 211 15.43 -6.17 -6.50
CA TYR A 211 15.52 -5.02 -5.62
C TYR A 211 16.86 -4.97 -4.88
N THR A 212 17.59 -3.87 -5.05
CA THR A 212 18.72 -3.52 -4.18
C THR A 212 18.25 -2.45 -3.19
N PRO A 213 18.15 -2.77 -1.89
CA PRO A 213 17.72 -1.80 -0.89
C PRO A 213 18.67 -0.60 -0.86
N PRO A 214 18.16 0.64 -0.96
CA PRO A 214 18.99 1.82 -0.81
C PRO A 214 19.39 2.02 0.66
N ASP A 215 20.44 2.82 0.90
CA ASP A 215 21.04 2.98 2.23
C ASP A 215 20.03 3.32 3.33
N TYR A 216 19.08 4.22 3.05
CA TYR A 216 18.04 4.59 4.03
C TYR A 216 17.16 3.41 4.47
N VAL A 217 16.93 2.42 3.60
CA VAL A 217 16.18 1.21 3.95
C VAL A 217 17.02 0.30 4.86
N LEU A 218 18.33 0.22 4.61
CA LEU A 218 19.25 -0.50 5.48
C LEU A 218 19.32 0.14 6.88
N GLU A 219 19.12 1.45 7.00
CA GLU A 219 18.99 2.10 8.32
C GLU A 219 17.71 1.68 9.04
N TRP A 220 16.59 1.64 8.32
CA TRP A 220 15.33 1.17 8.90
C TRP A 220 15.38 -0.30 9.30
N GLU A 221 16.17 -1.11 8.59
CA GLU A 221 16.39 -2.51 8.94
C GLU A 221 17.14 -2.62 10.27
N ARG A 222 18.16 -1.78 10.49
CA ARG A 222 18.82 -1.69 11.81
C ARG A 222 17.84 -1.27 12.90
N ASP A 223 16.98 -0.29 12.65
CA ASP A 223 15.95 0.13 13.60
C ASP A 223 14.95 -1.00 13.90
N TYR A 224 14.59 -1.79 12.89
CA TYR A 224 13.71 -2.93 13.01
C TYR A 224 14.31 -4.02 13.91
N PHE A 225 15.58 -4.39 13.66
CA PHE A 225 16.27 -5.40 14.47
C PHE A 225 16.56 -4.91 15.89
N ALA A 226 16.93 -3.65 16.08
CA ALA A 226 17.06 -3.05 17.41
C ALA A 226 15.75 -3.12 18.19
N ALA A 227 14.62 -2.81 17.54
CA ALA A 227 13.30 -2.95 18.16
C ALA A 227 12.95 -4.41 18.51
N LEU A 228 13.31 -5.38 17.66
CA LEU A 228 13.11 -6.80 17.95
C LEU A 228 13.95 -7.29 19.14
N ASP A 229 15.21 -6.88 19.21
CA ASP A 229 16.13 -7.27 20.29
C ASP A 229 15.66 -6.72 21.64
N GLU A 230 15.21 -5.47 21.68
CA GLU A 230 14.69 -4.85 22.90
C GLU A 230 13.39 -5.50 23.38
N LEU A 231 12.49 -5.83 22.45
CA LEU A 231 11.19 -6.39 22.80
C LEU A 231 11.22 -7.92 23.03
N GLY A 232 12.26 -8.61 22.56
CA GLY A 232 12.45 -10.04 22.78
C GLY A 232 11.47 -10.95 22.01
N THR A 233 11.16 -12.11 22.58
CA THR A 233 10.63 -13.26 21.82
C THR A 233 9.10 -13.37 21.73
N ALA A 234 8.29 -12.37 22.07
CA ALA A 234 6.82 -12.52 22.04
C ALA A 234 6.09 -11.26 21.56
N THR A 235 6.47 -10.75 20.39
CA THR A 235 6.09 -9.39 19.98
C THR A 235 5.20 -9.40 18.76
N ASP A 236 4.08 -8.67 18.85
CA ASP A 236 3.23 -8.39 17.70
C ASP A 236 3.79 -7.19 16.90
N GLN A 237 3.28 -7.02 15.68
CA GLN A 237 3.73 -5.96 14.78
C GLN A 237 3.55 -4.55 15.34
N TYR A 238 2.53 -4.32 16.19
CA TYR A 238 2.28 -3.00 16.77
C TYR A 238 3.28 -2.68 17.88
N ALA A 239 3.70 -3.68 18.66
CA ALA A 239 4.79 -3.51 19.63
C ALA A 239 6.08 -3.11 18.92
N VAL A 240 6.43 -3.79 17.82
CA VAL A 240 7.62 -3.44 17.02
C VAL A 240 7.49 -2.04 16.43
N LEU A 241 6.35 -1.71 15.82
CA LEU A 241 6.07 -0.38 15.29
C LEU A 241 6.22 0.71 16.36
N ALA A 242 5.63 0.48 17.54
CA ALA A 242 5.70 1.42 18.65
C ALA A 242 7.13 1.63 19.13
N GLN A 243 7.95 0.57 19.15
CA GLN A 243 9.35 0.68 19.53
C GLN A 243 10.16 1.42 18.46
N MET A 244 9.99 1.08 17.17
CA MET A 244 10.68 1.80 16.09
C MET A 244 10.31 3.30 16.06
N ARG A 245 9.08 3.69 16.41
CA ARG A 245 8.67 5.10 16.56
C ARG A 245 9.45 5.82 17.67
N LYS A 246 9.72 5.15 18.79
CA LYS A 246 10.55 5.71 19.88
C LYS A 246 12.00 5.90 19.43
N THR A 247 12.58 4.91 18.74
CA THR A 247 13.99 4.93 18.31
C THR A 247 14.24 6.00 17.25
N SER A 248 13.36 6.10 16.25
CA SER A 248 13.52 7.02 15.11
C SER A 248 13.08 8.46 15.41
N GLY A 249 12.40 8.71 16.52
CA GLY A 249 11.79 10.01 16.85
C GLY A 249 10.67 10.45 15.89
N HIS A 250 10.22 9.58 14.98
CA HIS A 250 9.17 9.87 14.00
C HIS A 250 7.80 9.43 14.53
N ASN A 251 6.99 10.39 14.98
CA ASN A 251 5.66 10.16 15.53
C ASN A 251 4.54 10.45 14.52
N HIS A 252 4.55 9.78 13.36
CA HIS A 252 3.39 9.78 12.45
C HIS A 252 3.19 8.35 11.92
#